data_AF-A0AAJ2AYP8-F1
#
_entry.id   AF-A0AAJ2AYP8-F1
#
_cell.length_a   1.000
_cell.length_b   1.000
_cell.length_c   1.000
_cell.angle_alpha   90.00
_cell.angle_beta   90.00
_cell.angle_gamma   90.00
#
_symmetry.space_group_name_H-M   'P 1'
#
loop_
_entity.id
_entity.type
_entity.pdbx_description
1 polymer ?
#
loop_
_entity_poly.entity_id
_entity_poly.type
_entity_poly.pdbx_seq_one_letter_code
_entity_poly.pdbx_strand_id
1 'polypeptide(L)'
;MASRFGSHLKIWFLLVPVLAIVVMPAIPERRLFEVPEAETASLVSSVGETRADAAVRGANETFRHAFVESGILHRTLNASGNAGGMDDGGFSTFAHTWTENFWLLVYRMLFRAMVMKMWIVGTSLFAFGMFVDGTARRKIKASAAGFVSPLSFHLAGHGLLLVTGTLFVVLVVPLPVLAAYWVVVAALLGALLWKTAESFQSSR
;
A
#
# COMPACT_ATOMS: atom_id res chain seq x y z
N MET A 1 -3.09 -27.63 11.07
CA MET A 1 -1.86 -27.19 10.39
C MET A 1 -2.20 -26.06 9.43
N ALA A 2 -1.82 -24.81 9.73
CA ALA A 2 -2.00 -23.71 8.78
C ALA A 2 -1.06 -23.93 7.58
N SER A 3 -1.56 -23.71 6.35
CA SER A 3 -0.70 -23.81 5.16
C SER A 3 0.43 -22.77 5.27
N ARG A 4 1.65 -23.15 4.84
CA ARG A 4 2.80 -22.22 4.81
C ARG A 4 2.43 -20.92 4.10
N PHE A 5 1.67 -20.99 3.00
CA PHE A 5 1.16 -19.85 2.25
C PHE A 5 0.27 -18.91 3.10
N GLY A 6 -0.66 -19.46 3.88
CA GLY A 6 -1.52 -18.66 4.75
C GLY A 6 -0.74 -17.94 5.87
N SER A 7 0.35 -18.54 6.36
CA SER A 7 1.26 -17.88 7.30
C SER A 7 1.97 -16.67 6.66
N HIS A 8 2.45 -16.82 5.42
CA HIS A 8 3.09 -15.72 4.68
C HIS A 8 2.10 -14.56 4.46
N LEU A 9 0.84 -14.87 4.14
CA LEU A 9 -0.19 -13.85 3.99
C LEU A 9 -0.39 -13.03 5.27
N LYS A 10 -0.47 -13.69 6.43
CA LYS A 10 -0.62 -12.98 7.72
C LYS A 10 0.59 -12.09 8.02
N ILE A 11 1.79 -12.58 7.78
CA ILE A 11 3.02 -11.83 8.06
C ILE A 11 3.10 -10.59 7.17
N TRP A 12 2.92 -10.75 5.86
CA TRP A 12 3.11 -9.66 4.90
C TRP A 12 1.99 -8.62 4.88
N PHE A 13 0.75 -9.02 5.16
CA PHE A 13 -0.42 -8.13 5.03
C PHE A 13 -0.90 -7.57 6.35
N LEU A 14 -0.47 -8.13 7.49
CA LEU A 14 -0.87 -7.67 8.82
C LEU A 14 0.35 -7.26 9.64
N LEU A 15 1.26 -8.20 9.91
CA LEU A 15 2.35 -7.96 10.85
C LEU A 15 3.32 -6.89 10.33
N VAL A 16 3.77 -7.00 9.08
CA VAL A 16 4.76 -6.08 8.51
C VAL A 16 4.20 -4.64 8.41
N PRO A 17 3.00 -4.38 7.86
CA PRO A 17 2.45 -3.02 7.82
C PRO A 17 2.20 -2.43 9.21
N VAL A 18 1.63 -3.21 10.14
CA VAL A 18 1.36 -2.74 11.50
C VAL A 18 2.66 -2.41 12.24
N LEU A 19 3.66 -3.30 12.16
CA LEU A 19 4.96 -3.07 12.75
C LEU A 19 5.64 -1.84 12.13
N ALA A 20 5.55 -1.66 10.81
CA ALA A 20 6.08 -0.49 10.14
C ALA A 20 5.41 0.80 10.64
N ILE A 21 4.10 0.84 10.80
CA ILE A 21 3.37 2.01 11.32
C ILE A 21 3.85 2.39 12.73
N VAL A 22 4.19 1.41 13.56
CA VAL A 22 4.65 1.65 14.95
C VAL A 22 6.14 2.01 15.02
N VAL A 23 6.98 1.33 14.25
CA VAL A 23 8.44 1.48 14.33
C VAL A 23 8.95 2.67 13.53
N MET A 24 8.39 2.91 12.34
CA MET A 24 8.87 3.96 11.43
C MET A 24 8.94 5.35 12.08
N PRO A 25 7.93 5.82 12.83
CA PRO A 25 7.95 7.15 13.44
C PRO A 25 9.10 7.40 14.43
N ALA A 26 9.79 6.34 14.89
CA ALA A 26 10.96 6.46 15.75
C ALA A 26 12.19 7.04 15.03
N ILE A 27 12.19 7.11 13.70
CA ILE A 27 13.26 7.77 12.94
C ILE A 27 13.12 9.29 13.15
N PRO A 28 14.14 10.00 13.65
CA PRO A 28 14.03 11.42 14.03
C PRO A 28 13.98 12.40 12.84
N GLU A 29 13.78 11.91 11.62
CA GLU A 29 13.84 12.68 10.38
C GLU A 29 12.42 12.94 9.86
N ARG A 30 11.86 14.09 10.25
CA ARG A 30 10.46 14.46 9.97
C ARG A 30 10.11 14.49 8.48
N ARG A 31 11.04 14.92 7.62
CA ARG A 31 10.81 14.98 6.15
C ARG A 31 10.49 13.62 5.52
N LEU A 32 10.83 12.51 6.20
CA LEU A 32 10.49 11.17 5.74
C LEU A 32 9.01 10.83 5.90
N PHE A 33 8.25 11.59 6.68
CA PHE A 33 6.83 11.34 6.96
C PHE A 33 5.90 12.34 6.30
N GLU A 34 6.43 13.49 5.88
CA GLU A 34 5.72 14.46 5.06
C GLU A 34 5.47 13.91 3.65
N VAL A 35 4.45 14.46 2.97
CA VAL A 35 4.20 14.13 1.56
C VAL A 35 5.26 14.86 0.72
N PRO A 36 6.17 14.14 0.03
CA PRO A 36 7.25 14.79 -0.70
C PRO A 36 6.74 15.57 -1.91
N GLU A 37 7.36 16.70 -2.24
CA GLU A 37 7.03 17.49 -3.44
C GLU A 37 7.14 16.67 -4.73
N ALA A 38 8.10 15.75 -4.81
CA ALA A 38 8.23 14.86 -5.97
C ALA A 38 6.99 13.97 -6.17
N GLU A 39 6.31 13.58 -5.09
CA GLU A 39 5.11 12.75 -5.12
C GLU A 39 3.90 13.56 -5.62
N THR A 40 3.72 14.79 -5.13
CA THR A 40 2.65 15.69 -5.59
C THR A 40 2.89 16.18 -7.02
N ALA A 41 4.11 16.58 -7.38
CA ALA A 41 4.47 16.99 -8.73
C ALA A 41 4.26 15.86 -9.76
N SER A 42 4.64 14.63 -9.39
CA SER A 42 4.38 13.44 -10.23
C SER A 42 2.89 13.15 -10.39
N LEU A 43 2.08 13.40 -9.35
CA LEU A 43 0.63 13.24 -9.44
C LEU A 43 0.02 14.29 -10.37
N VAL A 44 0.36 15.57 -10.18
CA VAL A 44 -0.11 16.68 -11.01
C VAL A 44 0.23 16.45 -12.49
N SER A 45 1.46 16.03 -12.79
CA SER A 45 1.86 15.74 -14.17
C SER A 45 1.11 14.56 -14.80
N SER A 46 0.61 13.62 -13.99
CA SER A 46 -0.06 12.41 -14.48
C SER A 46 -1.57 12.55 -14.62
N VAL A 47 -2.24 13.27 -13.70
CA VAL A 47 -3.71 13.36 -13.66
C VAL A 47 -4.26 14.78 -13.78
N GLY A 48 -3.39 15.79 -13.80
CA GLY A 48 -3.74 17.20 -13.78
C GLY A 48 -4.00 17.74 -12.37
N GLU A 49 -3.86 19.06 -12.22
CA GLU A 49 -3.98 19.78 -10.95
C GLU A 49 -5.33 19.54 -10.26
N THR A 50 -6.44 19.66 -11.00
CA THR A 50 -7.79 19.49 -10.43
C THR A 50 -8.01 18.14 -9.75
N ARG A 51 -7.48 17.06 -10.33
CA ARG A 51 -7.59 15.71 -9.76
C ARG A 51 -6.62 15.52 -8.60
N ALA A 52 -5.39 16.02 -8.72
CA ALA A 52 -4.42 16.01 -7.64
C ALA A 52 -4.98 16.73 -6.39
N ASP A 53 -5.58 17.90 -6.57
CA ASP A 53 -6.21 18.66 -5.49
C ASP A 53 -7.38 17.92 -4.85
N ALA A 54 -8.15 17.17 -5.65
CA ALA A 54 -9.23 16.35 -5.11
C ALA A 54 -8.71 15.23 -4.19
N ALA A 55 -7.55 14.62 -4.49
CA ALA A 55 -6.89 13.69 -3.57
C ALA A 55 -6.47 14.37 -2.27
N VAL A 56 -5.85 15.55 -2.35
CA VAL A 56 -5.41 16.31 -1.18
C VAL A 56 -6.61 16.71 -0.31
N ARG A 57 -7.68 17.26 -0.91
CA ARG A 57 -8.91 17.60 -0.19
C ARG A 57 -9.53 16.38 0.48
N GLY A 58 -9.64 15.27 -0.23
CA GLY A 58 -10.19 14.03 0.35
C GLY A 58 -9.36 13.52 1.53
N ALA A 59 -8.03 13.60 1.45
CA ALA A 59 -7.14 13.23 2.54
C ALA A 59 -7.30 14.16 3.75
N ASN A 60 -7.34 15.48 3.52
CA ASN A 60 -7.57 16.49 4.55
C ASN A 60 -8.91 16.31 5.25
N GLU A 61 -10.00 16.15 4.50
CA GLU A 61 -11.34 15.94 5.06
C GLU A 61 -11.40 14.66 5.89
N THR A 62 -10.85 13.57 5.38
CA THR A 62 -10.81 12.28 6.09
C THR A 62 -9.98 12.39 7.37
N PHE A 63 -8.78 13.00 7.30
CA PHE A 63 -7.92 13.18 8.46
C PHE A 63 -8.58 14.07 9.52
N ARG A 64 -9.17 15.19 9.08
CA ARG A 64 -9.86 16.13 9.96
C ARG A 64 -11.01 15.45 10.69
N HIS A 65 -11.89 14.77 9.96
CA HIS A 65 -13.05 14.13 10.54
C HIS A 65 -12.67 12.96 11.48
N ALA A 66 -11.73 12.12 11.06
CA ALA A 66 -11.35 10.94 11.82
C ALA A 66 -10.55 11.26 13.08
N PHE A 67 -9.64 12.23 13.02
CA PHE A 67 -8.61 12.42 14.07
C PHE A 67 -8.59 13.80 14.72
N VAL A 68 -8.93 14.85 13.98
CA VAL A 68 -8.91 16.23 14.50
C VAL A 68 -10.20 16.51 15.27
N GLU A 69 -11.36 16.33 14.62
CA GLU A 69 -12.69 16.57 15.18
C GLU A 69 -13.02 15.61 16.33
N SER A 70 -12.53 14.36 16.26
CA SER A 70 -12.64 13.38 17.36
C SER A 70 -11.76 13.74 18.57
N GLY A 71 -10.83 14.68 18.42
CA GLY A 71 -9.89 15.09 19.46
C GLY A 71 -8.76 14.10 19.74
N ILE A 72 -8.68 12.98 19.03
CA ILE A 72 -7.65 11.95 19.22
C ILE A 72 -6.25 12.52 18.95
N LEU A 73 -6.10 13.30 17.88
CA LEU A 73 -4.85 13.98 17.55
C LEU A 73 -4.38 14.87 18.70
N HIS A 74 -5.24 15.78 19.16
CA HIS A 74 -4.91 16.72 20.22
C HIS A 74 -4.60 16.00 21.54
N ARG A 75 -5.37 14.98 21.92
CA ARG A 75 -5.13 14.21 23.16
C ARG A 75 -3.77 13.50 23.13
N THR A 76 -3.42 12.89 22.01
CA THR A 76 -2.16 12.15 21.88
C THR A 76 -0.94 13.07 21.83
N LEU A 77 -1.02 14.20 21.11
CA LEU A 77 0.04 15.21 21.10
C LEU A 77 0.23 15.88 22.48
N ASN A 78 -0.86 16.21 23.17
CA ASN A 78 -0.76 16.81 24.51
C ASN A 78 -0.22 15.81 25.54
N ALA A 79 -0.56 14.52 25.42
CA ALA A 79 -0.06 13.48 26.31
C ALA A 79 1.45 13.24 26.14
N SER A 80 2.00 13.39 24.93
CA SER A 80 3.43 13.22 24.69
C SER A 80 4.25 14.47 25.08
N GLY A 81 3.67 15.67 25.05
CA GLY A 81 4.33 16.92 25.45
C GLY A 81 4.37 17.21 26.95
N ASN A 82 3.41 16.70 27.73
CA ASN A 82 3.27 17.03 29.17
C ASN A 82 4.05 16.12 30.14
N ALA A 83 4.90 15.21 29.64
CA ALA A 83 5.69 14.30 30.48
C ALA A 83 6.93 14.95 31.15
N GLY A 84 7.05 16.29 31.11
CA GLY A 84 8.22 17.05 31.58
C GLY A 84 8.26 17.31 33.09
N GLY A 85 8.24 16.26 33.91
CA GLY A 85 8.43 16.35 35.37
C GLY A 85 9.51 15.39 35.86
N MET A 86 10.67 15.94 36.25
CA MET A 86 11.91 15.26 36.68
C MET A 86 12.66 14.51 35.55
N ASP A 87 13.98 14.70 35.53
CA ASP A 87 14.99 14.11 34.62
C ASP A 87 14.58 12.76 34.00
N ASP A 88 14.04 12.80 32.78
CA ASP A 88 13.45 11.64 32.10
C ASP A 88 14.39 11.02 31.05
N GLY A 89 15.66 11.45 31.02
CA GLY A 89 16.66 10.96 30.08
C GLY A 89 16.33 11.18 28.60
N GLY A 90 15.44 12.15 28.27
CA GLY A 90 15.04 12.45 26.90
C GLY A 90 13.84 11.65 26.38
N PHE A 91 13.17 10.89 27.24
CA PHE A 91 12.00 10.08 26.88
C PHE A 91 10.81 10.92 26.39
N SER A 92 10.54 12.08 27.01
CA SER A 92 9.51 13.03 26.55
C SER A 92 9.78 13.56 25.15
N THR A 93 11.03 13.95 24.85
CA THR A 93 11.44 14.39 23.51
C THR A 93 11.25 13.29 22.47
N PHE A 94 11.62 12.04 22.81
CA PHE A 94 11.39 10.89 21.95
C PHE A 94 9.90 10.65 21.71
N ALA A 95 9.09 10.61 22.77
CA ALA A 95 7.65 10.37 22.68
C ALA A 95 6.95 11.47 21.86
N HIS A 96 7.32 12.72 22.06
CA HIS A 96 6.82 13.86 21.29
C HIS A 96 7.15 13.72 19.80
N THR A 97 8.43 13.51 19.48
CA THR A 97 8.91 13.33 18.09
C THR A 97 8.24 12.14 17.41
N TRP A 98 8.14 11.01 18.13
CA TRP A 98 7.47 9.82 17.63
C TRP A 98 5.99 10.10 17.33
N THR A 99 5.31 10.83 18.22
CA THR A 99 3.88 11.15 18.05
C THR A 99 3.65 12.08 16.85
N GLU A 100 4.49 13.11 16.67
CA GLU A 100 4.42 13.98 15.49
C GLU A 100 4.64 13.19 14.19
N ASN A 101 5.71 12.41 14.14
CA ASN A 101 6.02 11.58 12.97
C ASN A 101 4.94 10.55 12.67
N PHE A 102 4.32 9.97 13.72
CA PHE A 102 3.23 9.02 13.58
C PHE A 102 2.03 9.68 12.88
N TRP A 103 1.65 10.89 13.29
CA TRP A 103 0.53 11.58 12.67
C TRP A 103 0.81 12.05 11.24
N LEU A 104 2.05 12.44 10.94
CA LEU A 104 2.47 12.73 9.57
C LEU A 104 2.41 11.47 8.69
N LEU A 105 2.87 10.33 9.22
CA LEU A 105 2.76 9.04 8.53
C LEU A 105 1.31 8.66 8.27
N VAL A 106 0.42 8.79 9.26
CA VAL A 106 -1.02 8.53 9.10
C VAL A 106 -1.63 9.43 8.02
N TYR A 107 -1.32 10.73 8.04
CA TYR A 107 -1.79 11.66 7.02
C TYR A 107 -1.28 11.26 5.62
N ARG A 108 0.00 10.93 5.49
CA ARG A 108 0.59 10.46 4.22
C ARG A 108 -0.05 9.17 3.72
N MET A 109 -0.37 8.22 4.61
CA MET A 109 -1.10 7.01 4.27
C MET A 109 -2.49 7.32 3.68
N LEU A 110 -3.22 8.27 4.28
CA LEU A 110 -4.53 8.71 3.77
C LEU A 110 -4.40 9.36 2.40
N PHE A 111 -3.41 10.24 2.21
CA PHE A 111 -3.13 10.84 0.91
C PHE A 111 -2.87 9.77 -0.16
N ARG A 112 -2.00 8.80 0.12
CA ARG A 112 -1.71 7.69 -0.79
C ARG A 112 -2.91 6.82 -1.07
N ALA A 113 -3.77 6.59 -0.09
CA ALA A 113 -5.03 5.88 -0.29
C ALA A 113 -5.96 6.64 -1.24
N MET A 114 -6.03 7.97 -1.15
CA MET A 114 -6.81 8.80 -2.08
C MET A 114 -6.24 8.75 -3.50
N VAL A 115 -4.91 8.78 -3.65
CA VAL A 115 -4.25 8.60 -4.95
C VAL A 115 -4.53 7.21 -5.51
N MET A 116 -4.37 6.15 -4.71
CA MET A 116 -4.61 4.77 -5.12
C MET A 116 -6.06 4.56 -5.60
N LYS A 117 -7.03 5.21 -4.95
CA LYS A 117 -8.45 5.20 -5.35
C LYS A 117 -8.66 5.69 -6.79
N MET A 118 -7.82 6.59 -7.31
CA MET A 118 -7.94 7.07 -8.70
C MET A 118 -7.63 5.98 -9.72
N TRP A 119 -6.73 5.06 -9.38
CA TRP A 119 -6.24 4.00 -10.28
C TRP A 119 -6.98 2.68 -10.12
N ILE A 120 -7.77 2.50 -9.05
CA ILE A 120 -8.34 1.21 -8.68
C ILE A 120 -9.29 0.68 -9.76
N VAL A 121 -10.16 1.53 -10.32
CA VAL A 121 -11.13 1.11 -11.33
C VAL A 121 -10.43 0.65 -12.61
N GLY A 122 -9.48 1.44 -13.11
CA GLY A 122 -8.72 1.09 -14.32
C GLY A 122 -7.89 -0.17 -14.11
N THR A 123 -7.21 -0.29 -12.97
CA THR A 123 -6.44 -1.47 -12.58
C THR A 123 -7.33 -2.71 -12.50
N SER A 124 -8.51 -2.61 -11.87
CA SER A 124 -9.45 -3.72 -11.74
C SER A 124 -9.99 -4.20 -13.08
N LEU A 125 -10.38 -3.27 -13.97
CA LEU A 125 -10.87 -3.63 -15.31
C LEU A 125 -9.76 -4.29 -16.15
N PHE A 126 -8.54 -3.75 -16.11
CA PHE A 126 -7.39 -4.35 -16.79
C PHE A 126 -7.06 -5.74 -16.23
N ALA A 127 -6.97 -5.88 -14.91
CA ALA A 127 -6.75 -7.15 -14.23
C ALA A 127 -7.81 -8.20 -14.59
N PHE A 128 -9.09 -7.79 -14.65
CA PHE A 128 -10.18 -8.66 -15.07
C PHE A 128 -10.03 -9.11 -16.52
N GLY A 129 -9.75 -8.20 -17.45
CA GLY A 129 -9.51 -8.54 -18.85
C GLY A 129 -8.34 -9.52 -19.02
N MET A 130 -7.23 -9.28 -18.33
CA MET A 130 -6.06 -10.16 -18.33
C MET A 130 -6.36 -11.55 -17.76
N PHE A 131 -7.17 -11.62 -16.69
CA PHE A 131 -7.60 -12.90 -16.12
C PHE A 131 -8.50 -13.70 -17.10
N VAL A 132 -9.43 -13.02 -17.78
CA VAL A 132 -10.31 -13.63 -18.79
C VAL A 132 -9.49 -14.15 -19.97
N ASP A 133 -8.55 -13.36 -20.51
CA ASP A 133 -7.67 -13.80 -21.61
C ASP A 133 -6.81 -15.00 -21.21
N GLY A 134 -6.21 -14.96 -20.01
CA GLY A 134 -5.42 -16.08 -19.49
C GLY A 134 -6.25 -17.36 -19.37
N THR A 135 -7.51 -17.24 -18.93
CA THR A 135 -8.46 -18.35 -18.87
C THR A 135 -8.80 -18.90 -20.25
N ALA A 136 -9.01 -18.04 -21.25
CA ALA A 136 -9.25 -18.45 -22.63
C ALA A 136 -8.05 -19.21 -23.21
N ARG A 137 -6.83 -18.70 -22.99
CA ARG A 137 -5.59 -19.38 -23.41
C ARG A 137 -5.40 -20.74 -22.76
N ARG A 138 -5.77 -20.89 -21.48
CA ARG A 138 -5.78 -22.20 -20.82
C ARG A 138 -6.68 -23.19 -21.57
N LYS A 139 -7.89 -22.79 -21.94
CA LYS A 139 -8.84 -23.64 -22.68
C LYS A 139 -8.28 -24.04 -24.05
N ILE A 140 -7.65 -23.10 -24.77
CA ILE A 140 -6.99 -23.37 -26.06
C ILE A 140 -5.87 -24.40 -25.89
N LYS A 141 -4.99 -24.23 -24.90
CA LYS A 141 -3.91 -25.20 -24.62
C LYS A 141 -4.46 -26.58 -24.27
N ALA A 142 -5.50 -26.64 -23.45
CA ALA A 142 -6.15 -27.90 -23.10
C ALA A 142 -6.72 -28.61 -24.34
N SER A 143 -7.31 -27.87 -25.29
CA SER A 143 -7.80 -28.44 -26.56
C SER A 143 -6.68 -28.90 -27.50
N ALA A 144 -5.49 -28.31 -27.39
CA ALA A 144 -4.32 -28.66 -28.20
C ALA A 144 -3.41 -29.73 -27.55
N ALA A 145 -3.89 -30.43 -26.51
CA ALA A 145 -3.09 -31.35 -25.69
C ALA A 145 -1.80 -30.72 -25.10
N GLY A 146 -1.80 -29.39 -24.93
CA GLY A 146 -0.68 -28.65 -24.39
C GLY A 146 -0.54 -28.84 -22.88
N PHE A 147 0.69 -29.00 -22.40
CA PHE A 147 0.98 -29.08 -20.97
C PHE A 147 0.91 -27.71 -20.31
N VAL A 148 0.41 -27.68 -19.08
CA VAL A 148 0.47 -26.52 -18.18
C VAL A 148 1.55 -26.76 -17.12
N SER A 149 2.27 -25.71 -16.73
CA SER A 149 3.42 -25.80 -15.82
C SER A 149 3.01 -25.49 -14.37
N PRO A 150 3.08 -26.47 -13.44
CA PRO A 150 2.80 -26.21 -12.01
C PRO A 150 3.74 -25.16 -11.41
N LEU A 151 5.02 -25.16 -11.82
CA LEU A 151 5.99 -24.17 -11.40
C LEU A 151 5.56 -22.75 -11.78
N SER A 152 5.08 -22.57 -13.02
CA SER A 152 4.59 -21.27 -13.49
C SER A 152 3.41 -20.77 -12.65
N PHE A 153 2.50 -21.67 -12.29
CA PHE A 153 1.36 -21.33 -11.42
C PHE A 153 1.82 -20.90 -10.02
N HIS A 154 2.71 -21.68 -9.38
CA HIS A 154 3.22 -21.34 -8.06
C HIS A 154 4.03 -20.03 -8.05
N LEU A 155 4.87 -19.80 -9.05
CA LEU A 155 5.66 -18.57 -9.16
C LEU A 155 4.76 -17.36 -9.40
N ALA A 156 3.77 -17.47 -10.29
CA ALA A 156 2.80 -16.40 -10.52
C ALA A 156 1.96 -16.11 -9.26
N GLY A 157 1.57 -17.14 -8.50
CA GLY A 157 0.89 -16.98 -7.21
C GLY A 157 1.73 -16.24 -6.15
N HIS A 158 3.04 -16.55 -6.05
CA HIS A 158 3.94 -15.79 -5.18
C HIS A 158 4.16 -14.36 -5.67
N GLY A 159 4.28 -14.17 -6.99
CA GLY A 159 4.33 -12.84 -7.60
C GLY A 159 3.10 -12.01 -7.26
N LEU A 160 1.89 -12.60 -7.34
CA LEU A 160 0.65 -11.93 -6.93
C LEU A 160 0.69 -11.55 -5.45
N LEU A 161 1.15 -12.44 -4.58
CA LEU A 161 1.32 -12.15 -3.16
C LEU A 161 2.28 -10.97 -2.93
N LEU A 162 3.43 -10.94 -3.62
CA LEU A 162 4.41 -9.86 -3.49
C LEU A 162 3.86 -8.52 -4.01
N VAL A 163 3.25 -8.50 -5.20
CA VAL A 163 2.71 -7.26 -5.79
C VAL A 163 1.57 -6.72 -4.92
N THR A 164 0.65 -7.58 -4.49
CA THR A 164 -0.46 -7.16 -3.61
C THR A 164 0.02 -6.76 -2.22
N GLY A 165 1.02 -7.45 -1.65
CA GLY A 165 1.64 -7.05 -0.38
C GLY A 165 2.34 -5.69 -0.48
N THR A 166 3.00 -5.43 -1.61
CA THR A 166 3.68 -4.15 -1.87
C THR A 166 2.70 -2.98 -1.88
N LEU A 167 1.45 -3.17 -2.32
CA LEU A 167 0.42 -2.13 -2.27
C LEU A 167 0.16 -1.63 -0.82
N PHE A 168 0.23 -2.51 0.17
CA PHE A 168 0.10 -2.13 1.58
C PHE A 168 1.36 -1.44 2.12
N VAL A 169 2.54 -1.96 1.76
CA VAL A 169 3.83 -1.37 2.15
C VAL A 169 3.99 0.04 1.57
N VAL A 170 3.53 0.27 0.35
CA VAL A 170 3.53 1.58 -0.32
C VAL A 170 2.78 2.64 0.48
N LEU A 171 1.79 2.28 1.29
CA LEU A 171 1.12 3.27 2.15
C LEU A 171 2.05 3.81 3.24
N VAL A 172 2.97 2.98 3.76
CA VAL A 172 3.78 3.27 4.95
C VAL A 172 5.24 3.59 4.61
N VAL A 173 5.71 3.23 3.42
CA VAL A 173 7.13 3.38 3.04
C VAL A 173 7.57 4.86 3.06
N PRO A 174 8.73 5.19 3.66
CA PRO A 174 9.23 6.57 3.77
C PRO A 174 9.83 7.11 2.47
N LEU A 175 9.57 6.47 1.32
CA LEU A 175 10.11 6.83 0.02
C LEU A 175 9.03 7.47 -0.85
N PRO A 176 9.35 8.45 -1.71
CA PRO A 176 8.39 9.01 -2.66
C PRO A 176 7.76 7.92 -3.54
N VAL A 177 6.44 7.93 -3.66
CA VAL A 177 5.70 6.97 -4.49
C VAL A 177 5.18 7.70 -5.71
N LEU A 178 5.96 7.65 -6.80
CA LEU A 178 5.63 8.36 -8.02
C LEU A 178 4.38 7.76 -8.69
N ALA A 179 3.60 8.60 -9.37
CA ALA A 179 2.35 8.19 -10.00
C ALA A 179 2.56 7.06 -11.05
N ALA A 180 3.70 7.09 -11.76
CA ALA A 180 4.07 6.06 -12.73
C ALA A 180 4.20 4.65 -12.12
N TYR A 181 4.52 4.54 -10.83
CA TYR A 181 4.63 3.24 -10.16
C TYR A 181 3.29 2.51 -10.10
N TRP A 182 2.16 3.24 -10.05
CA TRP A 182 0.83 2.62 -10.10
C TRP A 182 0.56 1.92 -11.43
N VAL A 183 1.04 2.47 -12.54
CA VAL A 183 0.93 1.86 -13.87
C VAL A 183 1.78 0.59 -13.95
N VAL A 184 3.00 0.62 -13.42
CA VAL A 184 3.89 -0.55 -13.35
C VAL A 184 3.24 -1.65 -12.52
N VAL A 185 2.68 -1.31 -11.35
CA VAL A 185 1.99 -2.27 -10.48
C VAL A 185 0.76 -2.87 -11.19
N ALA A 186 -0.04 -2.06 -11.88
CA ALA A 186 -1.18 -2.55 -12.64
C ALA A 186 -0.76 -3.53 -13.76
N ALA A 187 0.32 -3.21 -14.49
CA ALA A 187 0.88 -4.06 -15.53
C ALA A 187 1.37 -5.40 -14.96
N LEU A 188 2.13 -5.37 -13.86
CA LEU A 188 2.61 -6.56 -13.17
C LEU A 188 1.45 -7.42 -12.66
N LEU A 189 0.45 -6.80 -12.02
CA LEU A 189 -0.74 -7.48 -11.52
C LEU A 189 -1.48 -8.18 -12.65
N GLY A 190 -1.71 -7.50 -13.78
CA GLY A 190 -2.36 -8.08 -14.95
C GLY A 190 -1.57 -9.25 -15.54
N ALA A 191 -0.26 -9.10 -15.73
CA ALA A 191 0.60 -10.17 -16.25
C ALA A 191 0.61 -11.40 -15.35
N LEU A 192 0.69 -11.20 -14.02
CA LEU A 192 0.69 -12.28 -13.05
C LEU A 192 -0.67 -12.97 -12.95
N LEU A 193 -1.78 -12.22 -12.99
CA LEU A 193 -3.14 -12.78 -13.02
C LEU A 193 -3.37 -13.59 -14.28
N TRP A 194 -2.97 -13.06 -15.43
CA TRP A 194 -3.00 -13.77 -16.71
C TRP A 194 -2.22 -15.07 -16.63
N LYS A 195 -0.98 -15.02 -16.13
CA LYS A 195 -0.11 -16.21 -16.02
C LYS A 195 -0.67 -17.26 -15.06
N THR A 196 -1.23 -16.80 -13.95
CA THR A 196 -1.91 -17.65 -12.96
C THR A 196 -3.12 -18.34 -13.58
N ALA A 197 -3.98 -17.59 -14.27
CA ALA A 197 -5.17 -18.14 -14.94
C ALA A 197 -4.82 -19.14 -16.05
N GLU A 198 -3.80 -18.80 -16.86
CA GLU A 198 -3.27 -19.64 -17.95
C GLU A 198 -2.70 -20.97 -17.43
N SER A 199 -1.98 -20.94 -16.31
CA SER A 199 -1.21 -22.09 -15.78
C SER A 199 -1.98 -22.93 -14.76
N PHE A 200 -3.19 -22.53 -14.37
CA PHE A 200 -3.99 -23.22 -13.35
C PHE A 200 -4.39 -24.63 -13.81
N GLN A 201 -4.09 -25.63 -13.00
CA GLN A 201 -4.56 -27.02 -13.17
C GLN A 201 -5.80 -27.24 -12.29
N SER A 202 -6.96 -27.54 -12.89
CA SER A 202 -8.04 -28.15 -12.12
C SER A 202 -7.77 -29.65 -12.02
N SER A 203 -7.66 -30.19 -10.81
CA SER A 203 -7.67 -31.64 -10.62
C SER A 203 -8.98 -32.20 -11.20
N ARG A 204 -8.87 -32.95 -12.28
CA ARG A 204 -9.86 -33.94 -12.69
C ARG A 204 -9.21 -35.30 -12.56
#